data_AF-F3FTW9-F1
#
_entry.id   AF-F3FTW9-F1
#
_cell.length_a   1.000
_cell.length_b   1.000
_cell.length_c   1.000
_cell.angle_alpha   90.00
_cell.angle_beta   90.00
_cell.angle_gamma   90.00
#
_symmetry.space_group_name_H-M   'P 1'
#
loop_
_entity.id
_entity.type
_entity.pdbx_description
1 polymer ?
#
loop_
_entity_poly.entity_id
_entity_poly.type
_entity_poly.pdbx_seq_one_letter_code
_entity_poly.pdbx_strand_id
1 'polypeptide(L)'
;TKQLAIEMDRQILGGYRLFPVHYLAYAQWSDADPALEVPKAEALFPADELERAREEWESRLAGTPIEHRPYMIQQYATPVRNQYRVKAGLAL
;
A
#
# COMPACT_ATOMS: atom_id res chain seq x y z
N THR A 1 21.38 21.66 -2.82
CA THR A 1 21.69 20.24 -3.08
C THR A 1 20.54 19.30 -2.73
N LYS A 2 19.29 19.58 -3.18
CA LYS A 2 18.11 18.73 -2.89
C LYS A 2 17.91 17.56 -3.88
N GLN A 3 18.62 17.57 -5.01
CA GLN A 3 18.44 16.58 -6.08
C GLN A 3 18.82 15.16 -5.63
N LEU A 4 19.89 15.02 -4.84
CA LEU A 4 20.28 13.72 -4.28
C LEU A 4 19.18 13.17 -3.36
N ALA A 5 18.61 13.99 -2.48
CA ALA A 5 17.53 13.56 -1.60
C ALA A 5 16.30 13.10 -2.39
N ILE A 6 15.89 13.88 -3.41
CA ILE A 6 14.77 13.52 -4.30
C ILE A 6 15.04 12.18 -5.00
N GLU A 7 16.27 11.95 -5.46
CA GLU A 7 16.62 10.69 -6.11
C GLU A 7 16.66 9.52 -5.12
N MET A 8 17.18 9.73 -3.92
CA MET A 8 17.15 8.73 -2.86
C MET A 8 15.71 8.34 -2.50
N ASP A 9 14.80 9.31 -2.38
CA ASP A 9 13.38 9.03 -2.10
C ASP A 9 12.74 8.18 -3.21
N ARG A 10 13.07 8.46 -4.48
CA ARG A 10 12.59 7.63 -5.60
C ARG A 10 13.12 6.19 -5.52
N GLN A 11 14.39 6.00 -5.20
CA GLN A 11 14.99 4.67 -5.08
C GLN A 11 14.39 3.90 -3.90
N ILE A 12 14.19 4.57 -2.76
CA ILE A 12 13.60 3.96 -1.55
C ILE A 12 12.16 3.55 -1.81
N LEU A 13 11.33 4.45 -2.33
CA LEU A 13 9.90 4.20 -2.52
C LEU A 13 9.62 3.30 -3.73
N GLY A 14 10.39 3.47 -4.81
CA GLY A 14 10.33 2.60 -5.99
C GLY A 14 10.77 1.18 -5.68
N GLY A 15 11.81 1.00 -4.85
CA GLY A 15 12.34 -0.30 -4.44
C GLY A 15 11.68 -0.93 -3.22
N TYR A 16 10.72 -0.26 -2.57
CA TYR A 16 10.05 -0.78 -1.38
C TYR A 16 9.30 -2.08 -1.69
N ARG A 17 9.56 -3.12 -0.90
CA ARG A 17 8.89 -4.41 -1.06
C ARG A 17 7.46 -4.32 -0.54
N LEU A 18 6.49 -4.51 -1.44
CA LEU A 18 5.08 -4.61 -1.07
C LEU A 18 4.70 -6.08 -0.77
N PHE A 19 3.75 -6.24 0.15
CA PHE A 19 3.17 -7.51 0.57
C PHE A 19 1.66 -7.46 0.34
N PRO A 20 0.96 -8.62 0.31
CA PRO A 20 -0.46 -8.65 0.01
C PRO A 20 -1.30 -7.74 0.94
N VAL A 21 -0.95 -7.66 2.22
CA VAL A 21 -1.63 -6.79 3.21
C VAL A 21 -1.64 -5.32 2.81
N HIS A 22 -0.62 -4.82 2.11
CA HIS A 22 -0.59 -3.43 1.64
C HIS A 22 -1.63 -3.20 0.54
N TYR A 23 -1.81 -4.16 -0.36
CA TYR A 23 -2.82 -4.08 -1.43
C TYR A 23 -4.24 -4.28 -0.88
N LEU A 24 -4.41 -5.17 0.10
CA LEU A 24 -5.69 -5.34 0.81
C LEU A 24 -6.09 -4.04 1.53
N ALA A 25 -5.15 -3.40 2.24
CA ALA A 25 -5.39 -2.12 2.89
C ALA A 25 -5.68 -1.01 1.85
N TYR A 26 -4.92 -0.95 0.75
CA TYR A 26 -5.16 0.04 -0.31
C TYR A 26 -6.55 -0.11 -0.94
N ALA A 27 -7.04 -1.33 -1.15
CA ALA A 27 -8.38 -1.58 -1.66
C ALA A 27 -9.50 -1.17 -0.68
N GLN A 28 -9.23 -1.13 0.63
CA GLN A 28 -10.16 -0.69 1.67
C GLN A 28 -10.07 0.81 1.98
N TRP A 29 -9.04 1.50 1.49
CA TRP A 29 -8.78 2.89 1.84
C TRP A 29 -9.68 3.85 1.06
N SER A 30 -10.49 4.64 1.78
CA SER A 30 -11.45 5.59 1.18
C SER A 30 -10.82 6.64 0.28
N ASP A 31 -9.57 7.02 0.56
CA ASP A 31 -8.86 8.09 -0.13
C ASP A 31 -7.86 7.53 -1.16
N ALA A 32 -8.00 6.25 -1.54
CA ALA A 32 -7.22 5.66 -2.60
C ALA A 32 -7.43 6.45 -3.91
N ASP A 33 -6.33 6.94 -4.48
CA ASP A 33 -6.33 7.74 -5.71
C ASP A 33 -6.81 6.89 -6.90
N PRO A 34 -8.01 7.13 -7.45
CA PRO A 34 -8.56 6.30 -8.53
C PRO A 34 -7.84 6.48 -9.86
N ALA A 35 -7.00 7.52 -10.00
CA ALA A 35 -6.18 7.71 -11.19
C ALA A 35 -4.89 6.87 -11.17
N LEU A 36 -4.54 6.25 -10.05
CA LEU A 36 -3.41 5.33 -9.98
C LEU A 36 -3.79 3.95 -10.51
N GLU A 37 -3.04 3.47 -11.49
CA GLU A 37 -3.20 2.12 -12.04
C GLU A 37 -2.56 1.07 -11.11
N VAL A 38 -3.21 0.82 -9.98
CA VAL A 38 -2.81 -0.23 -9.03
C VAL A 38 -3.52 -1.54 -9.41
N PRO A 39 -2.80 -2.61 -9.78
CA PRO A 39 -3.37 -3.92 -9.99
C PRO A 39 -4.00 -4.46 -8.71
N LYS A 40 -5.05 -5.27 -8.88
CA LYS A 40 -5.66 -6.01 -7.77
C LYS A 40 -4.66 -7.01 -7.18
N ALA A 41 -4.76 -7.30 -5.89
CA ALA A 41 -3.85 -8.21 -5.20
C ALA A 41 -3.85 -9.62 -5.83
N GLU A 42 -5.01 -10.09 -6.30
CA GLU A 42 -5.19 -11.38 -6.96
C GLU A 42 -4.38 -11.52 -8.26
N ALA A 43 -4.01 -10.41 -8.89
CA ALA A 43 -3.17 -10.42 -10.09
C ALA A 43 -1.66 -10.47 -9.77
N LEU A 44 -1.28 -10.23 -8.51
CA LEU A 44 0.12 -10.07 -8.08
C LEU A 44 0.60 -11.20 -7.19
N PHE A 45 -0.31 -11.84 -6.45
CA PHE A 45 0.03 -12.85 -5.45
C PHE A 45 -0.73 -14.16 -5.70
N PRO A 46 -0.11 -15.31 -5.39
CA PRO A 46 -0.80 -16.59 -5.34
C PRO A 46 -2.01 -16.57 -4.40
N ALA A 47 -3.05 -17.34 -4.73
CA ALA A 47 -4.29 -17.35 -3.96
C ALA A 47 -4.10 -17.81 -2.50
N ASP A 48 -3.24 -18.80 -2.25
CA ASP A 48 -2.95 -19.30 -0.91
C ASP A 48 -2.23 -18.27 -0.02
N GLU A 49 -1.30 -17.49 -0.60
CA GLU A 49 -0.66 -16.38 0.08
C GLU A 49 -1.66 -15.26 0.39
N LEU A 50 -2.54 -14.94 -0.57
CA LEU A 50 -3.50 -13.87 -0.42
C LEU A 50 -4.56 -14.16 0.65
N GLU A 51 -5.06 -15.41 0.70
CA GLU A 51 -6.05 -15.79 1.71
C GLU A 51 -5.46 -15.77 3.12
N ARG A 52 -4.23 -16.26 3.31
CA ARG A 52 -3.51 -16.11 4.59
C ARG A 52 -3.35 -14.65 5.00
N ALA A 53 -2.95 -13.80 4.05
CA ALA A 53 -2.78 -12.37 4.32
C ALA A 53 -4.11 -11.67 4.62
N ARG A 54 -5.21 -12.12 4.02
CA ARG A 54 -6.57 -11.64 4.31
C ARG A 54 -6.96 -11.97 5.74
N GLU A 55 -6.78 -13.23 6.16
CA GLU A 55 -7.06 -13.65 7.54
C GLU A 55 -6.25 -12.84 8.55
N GLU A 56 -4.94 -12.67 8.31
CA GLU A 56 -4.06 -11.88 9.16
C GLU A 56 -4.47 -10.40 9.22
N TRP A 57 -4.84 -9.82 8.08
CA TRP A 57 -5.28 -8.43 7.99
C TRP A 57 -6.59 -8.19 8.74
N GLU A 58 -7.58 -9.04 8.52
CA GLU A 58 -8.88 -8.95 9.20
C GLU A 58 -8.73 -9.17 10.71
N SER A 59 -7.87 -10.10 11.14
CA SER A 59 -7.55 -10.29 12.56
C SER A 59 -6.95 -9.04 13.19
N ARG A 60 -6.05 -8.34 12.48
CA ARG A 60 -5.46 -7.08 12.95
C ARG A 60 -6.50 -5.96 13.05
N LEU A 61 -7.35 -5.83 12.03
CA LEU A 61 -8.41 -4.82 12.03
C LEU A 61 -9.43 -5.09 13.14
N ALA A 62 -9.80 -6.34 13.37
CA ALA A 62 -10.71 -6.73 14.45
C ALA A 62 -10.14 -6.37 15.83
N GLY A 63 -8.83 -6.57 16.04
CA GLY A 63 -8.13 -6.19 17.26
C GLY A 63 -7.87 -4.69 17.43
N THR A 64 -8.14 -3.87 16.41
CA THR A 64 -7.91 -2.43 16.44
C THR A 64 -9.20 -1.69 16.81
N PRO A 65 -9.18 -0.76 17.80
CA PRO A 65 -10.32 0.10 18.11
C PRO A 65 -10.86 0.79 16.86
N ILE A 66 -12.18 0.91 16.76
CA ILE A 66 -12.83 1.34 15.51
C ILE A 66 -12.39 2.73 15.07
N GLU A 67 -12.14 3.62 16.03
CA GLU A 67 -11.58 4.96 15.85
C GLU A 67 -10.17 4.97 15.24
N HIS A 68 -9.41 3.88 15.40
CA HIS A 68 -8.04 3.76 14.91
C HIS A 68 -7.93 3.02 13.57
N ARG A 69 -8.96 2.25 13.18
CA ARG A 69 -8.96 1.47 11.93
C ARG A 69 -8.69 2.32 10.68
N PRO A 70 -9.27 3.53 10.50
CA PRO A 70 -8.99 4.35 9.32
C PRO A 70 -7.51 4.71 9.19
N TYR A 71 -6.85 5.05 10.31
CA TYR A 71 -5.44 5.39 10.32
C TYR A 71 -4.56 4.17 10.06
N MET A 72 -4.92 3.00 10.59
CA MET A 72 -4.22 1.76 10.30
C MET A 72 -4.31 1.38 8.82
N ILE A 73 -5.50 1.46 8.22
CA ILE A 73 -5.72 1.24 6.79
C ILE A 73 -4.85 2.20 5.98
N GLN A 74 -4.89 3.50 6.30
CA GLN A 74 -4.08 4.51 5.63
C GLN A 74 -2.57 4.20 5.70
N GLN A 75 -2.06 3.80 6.87
CA GLN A 75 -0.65 3.49 7.06
C GLN A 75 -0.19 2.31 6.19
N TYR A 76 -1.00 1.26 6.08
CA TYR A 76 -0.68 0.09 5.27
C TYR A 76 -0.91 0.33 3.76
N ALA A 77 -1.82 1.24 3.40
CA ALA A 77 -2.11 1.61 2.01
C ALA A 77 -1.09 2.58 1.40
N THR A 78 -0.51 3.46 2.22
CA THR A 78 0.41 4.53 1.77
C THR A 78 1.63 4.01 1.00
N PRO A 79 2.29 2.89 1.38
CA PRO A 79 3.36 2.31 0.59
C PRO A 79 2.96 1.99 -0.87
N VAL A 80 1.75 1.48 -1.08
CA VAL A 80 1.22 1.22 -2.44
C VAL A 80 1.07 2.54 -3.18
N ARG A 81 0.36 3.52 -2.60
CA ARG A 81 0.19 4.84 -3.19
C ARG A 81 1.53 5.44 -3.62
N ASN A 82 2.51 5.46 -2.72
CA ASN A 82 3.78 6.10 -2.96
C ASN A 82 4.58 5.40 -4.06
N GLN A 83 4.66 4.07 -4.03
CA GLN A 83 5.38 3.33 -5.06
C GLN A 83 4.75 3.52 -6.44
N TYR A 84 3.41 3.51 -6.54
CA TYR A 84 2.73 3.69 -7.83
C TYR A 84 2.80 5.14 -8.34
N ARG A 85 2.80 6.14 -7.46
CA ARG A 85 3.09 7.54 -7.84
C ARG A 85 4.50 7.68 -8.41
N VAL A 86 5.51 7.09 -7.75
CA VAL A 86 6.90 7.10 -8.25
C VAL A 86 7.01 6.40 -9.61
N LYS A 87 6.40 5.23 -9.77
CA LYS A 87 6.37 4.49 -11.05
C LYS A 87 5.69 5.29 -12.17
N ALA A 88 4.66 6.05 -11.85
CA ALA A 88 3.96 6.92 -12.78
C ALA A 88 4.65 8.29 -13.00
N GLY A 89 5.78 8.56 -12.34
CA GLY A 89 6.47 9.85 -12.41
C GLY A 89 5.71 11.01 -11.76
N LEU A 90 4.73 10.72 -10.90
CA LEU A 90 3.94 11.70 -10.18
C LEU A 90 4.69 12.18 -8.93
N ALA A 91 4.44 13.43 -8.51
CA ALA A 91 4.93 13.96 -7.24
C ALA A 91 4.36 13.17 -6.06
N LEU A 92 5.11 13.02 -4.95
CA LEU A 92 4.66 12.26 -3.78
C LEU A 92 3.56 12.95 -2.97
#